data_AF-A0A4W5PVZ9-F1
#
_entry.id   AF-A0A4W5PVZ9-F1
#
_cell.length_a   1.000
_cell.length_b   1.000
_cell.length_c   1.000
_cell.angle_alpha   90.00
_cell.angle_beta   90.00
_cell.angle_gamma   90.00
#
_symmetry.space_group_name_H-M   'P 1'
#
loop_
_entity.id
_entity.type
_entity.pdbx_description
1 polymer ?
#
loop_
_entity_poly.entity_id
_entity_poly.type
_entity_poly.pdbx_seq_one_letter_code
_entity_poly.pdbx_strand_id
1 'polypeptide(L)'
;LNSKAALFNLIPVGLRVVAIQGVKAGLYAAMNGEGFLYTSDLFTVEAKFKESVFENYYVIYSSTLFRQHESGRAWYLGLNKDGVVMKGNRVKKTKPCSHFVPRPIEVCMYKEPSLHDIEERGRSRKNSGTEAPALLNGGEKVVGQNSTEQDGGS
;
A
#
# COMPACT_ATOMS: atom_id res chain seq x y z
N LEU A 1 9.36 -28.71 -4.77
CA LEU A 1 8.75 -27.36 -4.80
C LEU A 1 7.74 -27.26 -5.93
N ASN A 2 6.53 -27.78 -5.73
CA ASN A 2 5.45 -27.65 -6.71
C ASN A 2 4.14 -27.39 -5.97
N SER A 3 4.10 -26.30 -5.21
CA SER A 3 2.85 -25.85 -4.61
C SER A 3 2.02 -25.20 -5.71
N LYS A 4 0.83 -25.74 -5.98
CA LYS A 4 -0.15 -25.12 -6.90
C LYS A 4 -0.48 -23.66 -6.54
N ALA A 5 -0.16 -23.22 -5.32
CA ALA A 5 -0.32 -21.83 -4.88
C ALA A 5 0.75 -20.86 -5.42
N ALA A 6 1.81 -21.35 -6.05
CA ALA A 6 2.91 -20.53 -6.59
C ALA A 6 2.80 -20.28 -8.11
N LEU A 7 1.63 -20.51 -8.69
CA LEU A 7 1.34 -20.26 -10.11
C LEU A 7 0.66 -18.90 -10.27
N PHE A 8 1.17 -18.09 -11.19
CA PHE A 8 0.67 -16.75 -11.47
C PHE A 8 0.46 -16.55 -12.97
N ASN A 9 -0.65 -15.91 -13.33
CA ASN A 9 -0.81 -15.29 -14.63
C ASN A 9 -0.05 -13.96 -14.62
N LEU A 10 0.81 -13.75 -15.61
CA LEU A 10 1.49 -12.49 -15.85
C LEU A 10 0.86 -11.84 -17.08
N ILE A 11 -0.09 -10.93 -16.84
CA ILE A 11 -0.97 -10.39 -17.88
C ILE A 11 -0.44 -9.02 -18.31
N PRO A 12 -0.03 -8.81 -19.58
CA PRO A 12 0.38 -7.49 -20.05
C PRO A 12 -0.84 -6.57 -20.12
N VAL A 13 -0.75 -5.41 -19.48
CA VAL A 13 -1.83 -4.39 -19.39
C VAL A 13 -1.33 -2.99 -19.79
N GLY A 14 -0.19 -2.95 -20.49
CA GLY A 14 0.46 -1.74 -20.97
C GLY A 14 1.93 -2.00 -21.32
N LEU A 15 2.60 -1.00 -21.90
CA LEU A 15 4.02 -1.10 -22.23
C LEU A 15 4.85 -1.31 -20.96
N ARG A 16 5.43 -2.51 -20.79
CA ARG A 16 6.17 -2.91 -19.58
C ARG A 16 5.35 -2.82 -18.30
N VAL A 17 4.02 -2.94 -18.41
CA VAL A 17 3.12 -2.96 -17.25
C VAL A 17 2.36 -4.27 -17.26
N VAL A 18 2.38 -4.95 -16.12
CA VAL A 18 1.75 -6.25 -15.93
C VAL A 18 0.77 -6.21 -14.76
N ALA A 19 -0.28 -7.01 -14.86
CA ALA A 19 -1.06 -7.48 -13.73
C ALA A 19 -0.52 -8.87 -13.31
N ILE A 20 -0.45 -9.11 -12.01
CA ILE A 20 0.00 -10.40 -11.45
C ILE A 20 -1.21 -11.02 -10.77
N GLN A 21 -1.70 -12.15 -11.28
CA GLN A 21 -2.89 -12.82 -10.73
C GLN A 21 -2.55 -14.25 -10.28
N GLY A 22 -2.90 -14.63 -9.06
CA GLY A 22 -2.71 -16.00 -8.58
C GLY A 22 -3.68 -16.96 -9.28
N VAL A 23 -3.17 -17.99 -9.96
CA VAL A 23 -3.98 -18.92 -10.77
C VAL A 23 -5.04 -19.62 -9.91
N LYS A 24 -4.65 -20.10 -8.72
CA LYS A 24 -5.56 -20.85 -7.84
C LYS A 24 -6.66 -19.98 -7.24
N ALA A 25 -6.34 -18.73 -6.88
CA ALA A 25 -7.24 -17.85 -6.15
C ALA A 25 -8.05 -16.93 -7.06
N GLY A 26 -7.59 -16.68 -8.29
CA GLY A 26 -8.18 -15.68 -9.18
C GLY A 26 -7.93 -14.23 -8.75
N LEU A 27 -7.17 -14.01 -7.67
CA LEU A 27 -6.93 -12.68 -7.10
C LEU A 27 -5.68 -12.03 -7.70
N TYR A 28 -5.77 -10.73 -7.97
CA TYR A 28 -4.65 -9.88 -8.34
C TYR A 28 -3.82 -9.51 -7.12
N ALA A 29 -2.50 -9.47 -7.27
CA ALA A 29 -1.65 -8.72 -6.36
C ALA A 29 -1.87 -7.23 -6.60
N ALA A 30 -1.97 -6.44 -5.54
CA ALA A 30 -2.11 -4.99 -5.59
C ALA A 30 -1.30 -4.34 -4.46
N MET A 31 -0.87 -3.09 -4.66
CA MET A 31 -0.14 -2.33 -3.64
C MET A 31 -0.90 -1.05 -3.31
N ASN A 32 -1.23 -0.84 -2.04
CA ASN A 32 -1.97 0.35 -1.62
C ASN A 32 -1.09 1.58 -1.43
N GLY A 33 -1.71 2.75 -1.24
CA GLY A 33 -1.02 4.02 -1.00
C GLY A 33 -0.16 4.09 0.27
N GLU A 34 -0.28 3.10 1.17
CA GLU A 34 0.63 2.97 2.31
C GLU A 34 1.86 2.13 1.97
N GLY A 35 1.82 1.35 0.89
CA GLY A 35 2.87 0.46 0.42
C GLY A 35 2.68 -0.99 0.87
N PHE A 36 1.51 -1.34 1.43
CA PHE A 36 1.19 -2.72 1.73
C PHE A 36 0.73 -3.43 0.47
N LEU A 37 1.23 -4.66 0.30
CA LEU A 37 0.73 -5.56 -0.71
C LEU A 37 -0.47 -6.31 -0.17
N TYR A 38 -1.50 -6.43 -1.01
CA TYR A 38 -2.73 -7.12 -0.70
C TYR A 38 -3.24 -7.85 -1.95
N THR A 39 -4.27 -8.67 -1.77
CA THR A 39 -4.95 -9.36 -2.87
C THR A 39 -6.27 -8.68 -3.18
N SER A 40 -6.57 -8.46 -4.46
CA SER A 40 -7.83 -7.88 -4.93
C SER A 40 -8.52 -8.82 -5.91
N ASP A 41 -9.83 -8.96 -5.80
CA ASP A 41 -10.70 -9.64 -6.76
C ASP A 41 -10.96 -8.78 -8.01
N LEU A 42 -10.93 -7.46 -7.86
CA LEU A 42 -11.07 -6.50 -8.95
C LEU A 42 -9.70 -6.09 -9.50
N PHE A 43 -9.65 -5.84 -10.82
CA PHE A 43 -8.47 -5.23 -11.43
C PHE A 43 -8.55 -3.70 -11.29
N THR A 44 -7.73 -3.15 -10.41
CA THR A 44 -7.63 -1.71 -10.17
C THR A 44 -6.29 -1.15 -10.61
N VAL A 45 -6.14 0.17 -10.58
CA VAL A 45 -4.84 0.83 -10.85
C VAL A 45 -3.74 0.42 -9.85
N GLU A 46 -4.09 -0.03 -8.64
CA GLU A 46 -3.14 -0.53 -7.64
C GLU A 46 -2.57 -1.93 -7.98
N ALA A 47 -3.24 -2.66 -8.89
CA ALA A 47 -2.80 -3.96 -9.40
C ALA A 47 -1.87 -3.86 -10.63
N LYS A 48 -1.53 -2.63 -11.06
CA LYS A 48 -0.61 -2.39 -12.18
C LYS A 48 0.82 -2.24 -11.68
N PHE A 49 1.68 -3.17 -12.09
CA PHE A 49 3.11 -3.13 -11.80
C PHE A 49 3.91 -2.87 -13.06
N LYS A 50 4.82 -1.89 -13.00
CA LYS A 50 5.85 -1.73 -14.02
C LYS A 50 6.91 -2.81 -13.81
N GLU A 51 7.11 -3.64 -14.83
CA GLU A 51 8.22 -4.57 -14.90
C GLU A 51 9.47 -3.88 -15.46
N SER A 52 10.63 -4.23 -14.92
CA SER A 52 11.92 -3.74 -15.42
C SER A 52 13.00 -4.78 -15.19
N VAL A 53 14.01 -4.78 -16.04
CA VAL A 53 15.18 -5.64 -15.87
C VAL A 53 16.19 -4.96 -14.94
N PHE A 54 16.80 -5.73 -14.06
CA PHE A 54 17.92 -5.32 -13.21
C PHE A 54 19.13 -6.22 -13.47
N GLU A 55 20.28 -5.59 -13.74
CA GLU A 55 21.57 -6.26 -14.02
C GLU A 55 21.47 -7.36 -15.10
N ASN A 56 20.57 -7.18 -16.08
CA ASN A 56 20.31 -8.12 -17.18
C ASN A 56 19.87 -9.54 -16.78
N TYR A 57 19.55 -9.77 -15.50
CA TYR A 57 19.23 -11.11 -15.00
C TYR A 57 17.91 -11.17 -14.24
N TYR A 58 17.62 -10.16 -13.42
CA TYR A 58 16.43 -10.15 -12.58
C TYR A 58 15.32 -9.29 -13.18
N VAL A 59 14.08 -9.69 -12.93
CA VAL A 59 12.91 -8.82 -13.13
C VAL A 59 12.51 -8.22 -11.79
N ILE A 60 12.24 -6.92 -11.80
CA ILE A 60 11.72 -6.17 -10.66
C ILE A 60 10.36 -5.59 -11.03
N TYR A 61 9.44 -5.56 -10.06
CA TYR A 61 8.10 -5.04 -10.24
C TYR A 61 7.90 -3.85 -9.30
N SER A 62 7.58 -2.69 -9.86
CA SER A 62 7.31 -1.48 -9.08
C SER A 62 5.87 -1.00 -9.24
N SER A 63 5.32 -0.39 -8.20
CA SER A 63 4.02 0.29 -8.32
C SER A 63 4.08 1.33 -9.44
N THR A 64 3.05 1.35 -10.28
CA THR A 64 2.87 2.42 -11.27
C THR A 64 2.45 3.74 -10.64
N LEU A 65 1.83 3.71 -9.45
CA LEU A 65 1.32 4.88 -8.74
C LEU A 65 2.28 5.40 -7.67
N PHE A 66 2.81 4.51 -6.84
CA PHE A 66 3.39 4.90 -5.56
C PHE A 66 4.92 4.94 -5.59
N ARG A 67 5.46 6.05 -5.09
CA ARG A 67 6.88 6.35 -4.99
C ARG A 67 7.13 7.19 -3.74
N GLN A 68 8.35 7.22 -3.26
CA GLN A 68 8.75 8.12 -2.19
C GLN A 68 8.70 9.58 -2.69
N HIS A 69 7.95 10.43 -1.97
CA HIS A 69 7.64 11.80 -2.41
C HIS A 69 8.91 12.63 -2.68
N GLU A 70 9.86 12.64 -1.75
CA GLU A 70 11.07 13.48 -1.83
C GLU A 70 12.08 12.98 -2.86
N SER A 71 12.36 11.68 -2.87
CA SER A 71 13.44 11.10 -3.71
C SER A 71 12.97 10.59 -5.07
N GLY A 72 11.66 10.55 -5.31
CA GLY A 72 11.07 9.91 -6.49
C GLY A 72 11.27 8.38 -6.55
N ARG A 73 11.88 7.77 -5.51
CA ARG A 73 12.21 6.34 -5.51
C ARG A 73 10.94 5.50 -5.53
N ALA A 74 10.78 4.70 -6.58
CA ALA A 74 9.63 3.80 -6.71
C ALA A 74 9.53 2.79 -5.56
N TRP A 75 8.32 2.32 -5.30
CA TRP A 75 8.05 1.23 -4.37
C TRP A 75 7.96 -0.08 -5.12
N TYR A 76 8.53 -1.14 -4.55
CA TYR A 76 8.73 -2.41 -5.24
C TYR A 76 8.02 -3.56 -4.54
N LEU A 77 7.54 -4.52 -5.32
CA LEU A 77 7.22 -5.85 -4.82
C LEU A 77 8.49 -6.48 -4.24
N GLY A 78 8.39 -7.13 -3.09
CA GLY A 78 9.53 -7.84 -2.53
C GLY A 78 9.17 -8.79 -1.39
N LEU A 79 10.04 -9.79 -1.23
CA LEU A 79 9.99 -10.78 -0.15
C LEU A 79 11.26 -10.67 0.69
N ASN A 80 11.14 -10.87 2.01
CA ASN A 80 12.32 -10.98 2.86
C ASN A 80 12.97 -12.37 2.71
N LYS A 81 14.06 -12.60 3.45
CA LYS A 81 14.80 -13.88 3.43
C LYS A 81 13.97 -15.10 3.86
N ASP A 82 12.88 -14.87 4.60
CA ASP A 82 11.97 -15.90 5.11
C ASP A 82 10.78 -16.11 4.16
N GLY A 83 10.77 -15.46 3.00
CA GLY A 83 9.68 -15.54 2.00
C GLY A 83 8.44 -14.71 2.35
N VAL A 84 8.53 -13.84 3.36
CA VAL A 84 7.41 -13.00 3.81
C VAL A 84 7.38 -11.69 3.01
N VAL A 85 6.18 -11.27 2.62
CA VAL A 85 5.97 -10.04 1.88
C VAL A 85 6.48 -8.80 2.63
N MET A 86 7.13 -7.90 1.91
CA MET A 86 7.65 -6.65 2.44
C MET A 86 6.80 -5.45 2.01
N LYS A 87 6.74 -4.43 2.87
CA LYS A 87 6.14 -3.13 2.54
C LYS A 87 6.94 -2.47 1.41
N GLY A 88 6.29 -2.04 0.34
CA GLY A 88 6.92 -1.63 -0.91
C GLY A 88 7.91 -0.47 -0.78
N ASN A 89 7.68 0.45 0.16
CA ASN A 89 8.59 1.56 0.45
C ASN A 89 9.93 1.12 1.08
N ARG A 90 9.95 -0.07 1.71
CA ARG A 90 11.16 -0.69 2.31
C ARG A 90 11.93 -1.54 1.31
N VAL A 91 11.33 -1.92 0.19
CA VAL A 91 11.97 -2.68 -0.86
C VAL A 91 12.79 -1.74 -1.76
N LYS A 92 14.03 -2.10 -2.06
CA LYS A 92 14.95 -1.30 -2.87
C LYS A 92 15.35 -2.08 -4.12
N LYS A 93 15.37 -1.41 -5.28
CA LYS A 93 15.78 -1.95 -6.59
C LYS A 93 17.07 -2.77 -6.57
N THR A 94 18.06 -2.33 -5.80
CA THR A 94 19.40 -2.94 -5.74
C THR A 94 19.50 -4.05 -4.69
N LYS A 95 18.40 -4.41 -4.02
CA LYS A 95 18.40 -5.42 -2.97
C LYS A 95 17.78 -6.72 -3.45
N PRO A 96 18.33 -7.89 -3.06
CA PRO A 96 17.82 -9.20 -3.46
C PRO A 96 16.34 -9.42 -3.17
N CYS A 97 15.78 -8.77 -2.14
CA CYS A 97 14.36 -8.85 -1.83
C CYS A 97 13.44 -8.40 -2.98
N SER A 98 13.93 -7.62 -3.94
CA SER A 98 13.18 -7.16 -5.11
C SER A 98 13.40 -7.98 -6.38
N HIS A 99 14.31 -8.96 -6.34
CA HIS A 99 14.84 -9.64 -7.51
C HIS A 99 14.08 -10.93 -7.76
N PHE A 100 13.29 -10.96 -8.84
CA PHE A 100 12.53 -12.14 -9.25
C PHE A 100 13.11 -12.74 -10.52
N VAL A 101 13.06 -14.07 -10.61
CA VAL A 101 13.35 -14.83 -11.84
C VAL A 101 12.06 -15.53 -12.25
N PRO A 102 11.28 -14.95 -13.20
CA PRO A 102 10.12 -15.63 -13.75
C PRO A 102 10.55 -16.98 -14.35
N ARG A 103 9.80 -18.04 -14.05
CA ARG A 103 9.98 -19.36 -14.67
C ARG A 103 8.72 -19.64 -15.49
N PRO A 104 8.69 -19.26 -16.78
CA PRO A 104 7.55 -19.49 -17.64
C PRO A 104 7.20 -20.99 -17.71
N ILE A 105 5.90 -21.28 -17.75
CA ILE A 105 5.38 -22.64 -17.92
C ILE A 105 4.77 -22.76 -19.30
N GLU A 106 3.80 -21.90 -19.60
CA GLU A 106 3.11 -21.84 -20.87
C GLU A 106 2.75 -20.39 -21.21
N VAL A 107 2.47 -20.14 -22.49
CA VAL A 107 1.93 -18.89 -22.99
C VAL A 107 0.43 -19.06 -23.18
N CYS A 108 -0.36 -18.19 -22.55
CA CYS A 108 -1.82 -18.23 -22.60
C CYS A 108 -2.37 -16.88 -23.08
N MET A 109 -3.51 -16.94 -23.78
CA MET A 109 -4.26 -15.76 -24.17
C MET A 109 -5.22 -15.40 -23.05
N TYR A 110 -5.19 -14.13 -22.60
CA TYR A 110 -6.09 -13.60 -21.59
C TYR A 110 -6.94 -12.50 -22.20
N LYS A 111 -8.21 -12.43 -21.79
CA LYS A 111 -9.02 -11.24 -22.02
C LYS A 111 -8.40 -10.09 -21.24
N GLU A 112 -8.38 -8.89 -21.83
CA GLU A 112 -7.97 -7.69 -21.10
C GLU A 112 -8.86 -7.50 -19.86
N PRO A 113 -8.27 -7.40 -18.65
CA PRO A 113 -9.04 -7.18 -17.43
C PRO A 113 -9.75 -5.82 -17.45
N SER A 114 -11.03 -5.79 -17.06
CA SER A 114 -11.77 -4.54 -16.90
C SER A 114 -11.17 -3.72 -15.76
N LEU A 115 -10.85 -2.44 -16.02
CA LEU A 115 -10.34 -1.54 -14.99
C LEU A 115 -11.49 -1.03 -14.10
N HIS A 116 -11.33 -1.19 -12.79
CA HIS A 116 -12.26 -0.68 -11.78
C HIS A 116 -11.62 0.45 -10.96
N ASP A 117 -12.46 1.36 -10.50
CA ASP A 117 -12.06 2.38 -9.53
C ASP A 117 -11.73 1.74 -8.17
N ILE A 118 -10.88 2.40 -7.40
CA ILE A 118 -10.61 1.99 -6.02
C ILE A 118 -11.82 2.45 -5.19
N GLU A 119 -12.66 1.52 -4.77
CA GLU A 119 -13.68 1.85 -3.78
C GLU A 119 -12.98 2.26 -2.47
N GLU A 120 -13.22 3.48 -1.97
CA GLU A 120 -12.75 3.92 -0.65
C GLU A 120 -13.49 3.22 0.53
N ARG A 121 -13.91 1.98 0.33
CA ARG A 121 -14.76 1.25 1.25
C ARG A 121 -13.92 0.73 2.44
N GLY A 122 -13.76 1.59 3.44
CA GLY A 122 -13.52 1.15 4.82
C GLY A 122 -12.22 1.59 5.51
N ARG A 123 -11.81 2.87 5.41
CA ARG A 123 -10.99 3.49 6.47
C ARG A 123 -11.79 3.93 7.70
N SER A 124 -13.09 3.62 7.76
CA SER A 124 -13.90 3.82 8.95
C SER A 124 -13.56 2.76 9.98
N ARG A 125 -12.64 3.11 10.89
CA ARG A 125 -12.50 2.45 12.19
C ARG A 125 -13.89 2.30 12.79
N LYS A 126 -14.35 1.06 13.01
CA LYS A 126 -15.41 0.80 13.98
C LYS A 126 -14.89 1.23 15.36
N ASN A 127 -15.05 2.51 15.70
CA ASN A 127 -15.13 2.92 17.09
C ASN A 127 -16.51 2.47 17.58
N SER A 128 -16.64 1.21 18.00
CA SER A 128 -17.73 0.84 18.90
C SER A 128 -17.38 1.41 20.27
N GLY A 129 -17.67 2.70 20.46
CA GLY A 129 -17.64 3.32 21.78
C GLY A 129 -18.83 2.80 22.57
N THR A 130 -18.56 2.00 23.59
CA THR A 130 -19.50 1.71 24.66
C THR A 130 -19.82 3.02 25.37
N GLU A 131 -21.08 3.42 25.36
CA GLU A 131 -21.54 4.59 26.12
C GLU A 131 -21.44 4.31 27.63
N ALA A 132 -20.79 5.22 28.37
CA ALA A 132 -20.89 5.34 29.81
C ALA A 132 -20.93 6.83 30.19
N PRO A 133 -21.67 7.21 31.25
CA PRO A 133 -22.44 8.44 31.28
C PRO A 133 -21.69 9.67 31.77
N ALA A 134 -22.26 10.82 31.40
CA ALA A 134 -21.80 12.18 31.66
C ALA A 134 -21.59 12.50 33.14
N LEU A 135 -20.44 13.12 33.46
CA LEU A 135 -20.27 13.96 34.64
C LEU A 135 -19.32 15.13 34.34
N LEU A 136 -19.69 16.28 34.91
CA LEU A 136 -18.91 17.50 35.20
C LEU A 136 -19.12 18.74 34.31
N ASN A 137 -20.02 19.59 34.82
CA ASN A 137 -19.87 21.04 35.05
C ASN A 137 -18.76 21.80 34.28
N GLY A 138 -19.20 22.76 33.46
CA GLY A 138 -18.56 24.07 33.25
C GLY A 138 -19.69 25.10 33.27
N GLY A 139 -19.63 26.24 33.96
CA GLY A 139 -18.50 27.15 34.03
C GLY A 139 -18.78 28.33 33.10
N GLU A 140 -19.66 29.24 33.49
CA GLU A 140 -19.80 30.55 32.83
C GLU A 140 -18.74 31.52 33.38
N LYS A 141 -17.94 32.08 32.46
CA LYS A 141 -17.07 33.24 32.70
C LYS A 141 -17.84 34.50 32.41
N VAL A 142 -17.84 35.49 33.31
CA VAL A 142 -17.99 36.91 32.90
C VAL A 142 -17.28 37.88 33.87
N VAL A 143 -16.32 38.61 33.28
CA VAL A 143 -15.90 40.01 33.52
C VAL A 143 -15.19 40.40 34.82
N GLY A 144 -14.06 41.10 34.63
CA GLY A 144 -13.22 41.65 35.68
C GLY A 144 -13.56 43.08 36.07
N GLN A 145 -12.84 43.58 37.07
CA GLN A 145 -12.58 45.00 37.29
C GLN A 145 -11.37 45.20 38.23
N ASN A 146 -10.50 46.10 37.78
CA ASN A 146 -9.42 46.86 38.40
C ASN A 146 -8.99 46.59 39.85
N SER A 147 -7.67 46.52 40.05
CA SER A 147 -7.02 46.97 41.29
C SER A 147 -5.74 47.71 40.94
N THR A 148 -5.69 48.94 41.40
CA THR A 148 -4.63 49.95 41.26
C THR A 148 -3.37 49.61 42.04
N GLU A 149 -2.29 50.13 41.47
CA GLU A 149 -0.91 50.29 41.91
C GLU A 149 -0.57 50.58 43.39
N GLN A 150 0.67 50.16 43.69
CA GLN A 150 1.75 50.82 44.46
C GLN A 150 1.93 50.54 45.96
N ASP A 151 3.15 50.07 46.23
CA ASP A 151 3.86 49.90 47.48
C ASP A 151 4.75 51.13 47.72
N GLY A 152 4.85 51.63 48.95
CA GLY A 152 5.86 52.64 49.33
C GLY A 152 5.47 53.63 50.45
N GLY A 153 6.07 53.44 51.63
CA GLY A 153 6.74 54.54 52.36
C GLY A 153 6.09 55.12 53.62
N SER A 154 6.52 54.61 54.78
CA SER A 154 7.18 55.33 55.91
C SER A 154 6.91 54.62 57.24
#